data_AF-N1PRF9-F1
#
_entry.id   AF-N1PRF9-F1
#
_cell.length_a   1.000
_cell.length_b   1.000
_cell.length_c   1.000
_cell.angle_alpha   90.00
_cell.angle_beta   90.00
_cell.angle_gamma   90.00
#
_symmetry.space_group_name_H-M   'P 1'
#
loop_
_entity.id
_entity.type
_entity.pdbx_description
1 polymer ?
#
loop_
_entity_poly.entity_id
_entity_poly.type
_entity_poly.pdbx_seq_one_letter_code
_entity_poly.pdbx_strand_id
1 'polypeptide(L)'
;MSLDSADYEHDRFYGEARELAASPDSGRDRWRRRDDGRAFASTPDLGKERRRRRQRESDDCFERAQPFEYKTAADCDVFRLATLEPGTGLQPVRCSLSWESSRAPTRSHCCLSYAWESVSRDTGQSAHRAAAILLDGYKFPVTENLLNALRNLRDPKTDILIWIDQICINQDDHEERAQQVDIMKHIYNQAREIFIWLGEAANRSDELFRYAKKLRSKSVANRIMSLPELKKAIQGLLERPWFQRVWVIPEVALSKHTEVVCGSQHISWEALV
;
A
#
# COMPACT_ATOMS: atom_id res chain seq x y z
N MET A 1 -3.59 36.69 -37.75
CA MET A 1 -2.25 36.28 -38.22
C MET A 1 -1.23 36.85 -37.25
N SER A 2 -0.18 36.07 -37.00
CA SER A 2 1.04 36.39 -36.25
C SER A 2 1.01 36.12 -34.74
N LEU A 3 1.57 34.94 -34.43
CA LEU A 3 2.35 34.57 -33.25
C LEU A 3 3.43 35.64 -32.97
N ASP A 4 3.85 35.86 -31.72
CA ASP A 4 4.89 35.03 -31.07
C ASP A 4 5.49 35.72 -29.81
N SER A 5 6.18 34.90 -29.01
CA SER A 5 7.24 35.25 -28.03
C SER A 5 6.85 35.55 -26.57
N ALA A 6 6.74 34.49 -25.77
CA ALA A 6 7.22 34.45 -24.37
C ALA A 6 7.39 33.00 -23.86
N ASP A 7 8.13 32.17 -24.59
CA ASP A 7 8.65 30.88 -24.12
C ASP A 7 10.17 31.03 -23.97
N TYR A 8 10.67 31.31 -22.77
CA TYR A 8 12.09 31.10 -22.43
C TYR A 8 12.26 31.16 -20.91
N GLU A 9 12.02 30.04 -20.21
CA GLU A 9 12.69 29.63 -18.96
C GLU A 9 12.14 28.27 -18.44
N HIS A 10 12.11 27.23 -19.29
CA HIS A 10 11.74 25.86 -18.87
C HIS A 10 12.85 24.81 -19.00
N ASP A 11 14.04 25.17 -19.51
CA ASP A 11 15.07 24.18 -19.90
C ASP A 11 16.44 24.41 -19.24
N ARG A 12 16.53 24.22 -17.91
CA ARG A 12 17.84 24.10 -17.23
C ARG A 12 17.96 23.04 -16.13
N PHE A 13 17.04 22.08 -16.01
CA PHE A 13 17.16 21.00 -15.01
C PHE A 13 17.09 19.57 -15.56
N TYR A 14 17.07 19.39 -16.89
CA TYR A 14 16.96 18.07 -17.56
C TYR A 14 18.21 17.62 -18.32
N GLY A 15 19.40 18.09 -17.94
CA GLY A 15 20.68 17.55 -18.41
C GLY A 15 21.47 17.01 -17.23
N GLU A 16 21.98 15.78 -17.34
CA GLU A 16 22.86 15.10 -16.36
C GLU A 16 22.18 14.29 -15.23
N ALA A 17 21.40 13.28 -15.62
CA ALA A 17 21.21 12.07 -14.78
C ALA A 17 21.12 10.80 -15.64
N ARG A 18 21.94 10.72 -16.69
CA ARG A 18 22.10 9.55 -17.56
C ARG A 18 23.56 9.15 -17.56
N GLU A 19 23.97 8.40 -16.55
CA GLU A 19 24.93 7.29 -16.61
C GLU A 19 25.28 6.86 -15.18
N LEU A 20 25.56 5.56 -15.02
CA LEU A 20 25.97 4.86 -13.79
C LEU A 20 24.85 4.43 -12.83
N ALA A 21 24.34 3.22 -13.05
CA ALA A 21 24.67 2.07 -12.18
C ALA A 21 23.74 0.89 -12.51
N ALA A 22 24.27 -0.05 -13.29
CA ALA A 22 23.80 -1.42 -13.26
C ALA A 22 24.09 -1.99 -11.86
N SER A 23 23.08 -2.51 -11.18
CA SER A 23 23.25 -3.34 -9.98
C SER A 23 22.12 -4.36 -9.85
N PRO A 24 22.39 -5.50 -9.20
CA PRO A 24 21.91 -6.79 -9.64
C PRO A 24 20.49 -7.12 -9.17
N ASP A 25 19.79 -7.80 -10.07
CA ASP A 25 18.50 -8.47 -9.92
C ASP A 25 18.43 -9.37 -8.67
N SER A 26 18.14 -8.78 -7.52
CA SER A 26 18.03 -9.48 -6.23
C SER A 26 16.86 -8.92 -5.42
N GLY A 27 15.63 -9.22 -5.87
CA GLY A 27 14.43 -8.83 -5.12
C GLY A 27 13.10 -9.26 -5.73
N ARG A 28 13.08 -9.64 -7.02
CA ARG A 28 11.85 -9.90 -7.80
C ARG A 28 10.96 -11.05 -7.35
N ASP A 29 11.33 -11.81 -6.30
CA ASP A 29 10.61 -13.01 -5.87
C ASP A 29 10.12 -13.01 -4.40
N ARG A 30 10.15 -11.85 -3.70
CA ARG A 30 9.73 -11.80 -2.27
C ARG A 30 8.24 -12.15 -2.06
N TRP A 31 7.37 -11.87 -3.03
CA TRP A 31 5.91 -12.00 -2.90
C TRP A 31 5.30 -13.26 -3.55
N ARG A 32 6.11 -14.21 -4.04
CA ARG A 32 5.59 -15.51 -4.49
C ARG A 32 5.29 -16.41 -3.29
N ARG A 33 4.06 -16.37 -2.78
CA ARG A 33 3.57 -17.39 -1.81
C ARG A 33 3.75 -18.78 -2.42
N ARG A 34 4.59 -19.61 -1.79
CA ARG A 34 4.60 -21.06 -2.04
C ARG A 34 3.32 -21.63 -1.43
N ASP A 35 2.64 -22.46 -2.22
CA ASP A 35 1.49 -23.24 -1.76
C ASP A 35 1.95 -24.21 -0.67
N ASP A 36 1.54 -23.95 0.58
CA ASP A 36 1.84 -24.80 1.72
C ASP A 36 0.86 -25.99 1.73
N GLY A 37 1.01 -26.89 0.77
CA GLY A 37 0.35 -28.19 0.80
C GLY A 37 1.02 -29.09 1.85
N ARG A 38 0.40 -29.29 3.02
CA ARG A 38 0.69 -30.46 3.86
C ARG A 38 -0.52 -31.12 4.48
N ALA A 39 -0.37 -32.43 4.58
CA ALA A 39 -1.36 -33.47 4.75
C ALA A 39 -2.02 -33.53 6.15
N PHE A 40 -3.19 -34.14 6.15
CA PHE A 40 -3.95 -34.59 7.32
C PHE A 40 -3.12 -35.54 8.21
N ALA A 41 -2.99 -35.19 9.50
CA ALA A 41 -2.73 -36.17 10.55
C ALA A 41 -3.32 -35.68 11.89
N SER A 42 -4.08 -36.57 12.53
CA SER A 42 -4.85 -36.35 13.76
C SER A 42 -3.95 -36.50 15.00
N THR A 43 -3.31 -35.42 15.44
CA THR A 43 -2.62 -35.33 16.75
C THR A 43 -3.09 -34.04 17.44
N PRO A 44 -3.27 -33.97 18.78
CA PRO A 44 -3.59 -32.73 19.47
C PRO A 44 -2.48 -31.70 19.22
N ASP A 45 -2.76 -30.72 18.38
CA ASP A 45 -1.77 -29.77 17.87
C ASP A 45 -1.47 -28.71 18.95
N LEU A 46 -0.45 -28.98 19.77
CA LEU A 46 0.09 -28.02 20.75
C LEU A 46 0.46 -26.66 20.13
N GLY A 47 0.69 -26.62 18.80
CA GLY A 47 0.86 -25.40 18.02
C GLY A 47 -0.44 -24.60 17.86
N LYS A 48 -1.60 -25.25 17.70
CA LYS A 48 -2.92 -24.58 17.69
C LYS A 48 -3.24 -23.94 19.04
N GLU A 49 -2.97 -24.62 20.15
CA GLU A 49 -3.20 -24.11 21.51
C GLU A 49 -2.35 -22.85 21.78
N ARG A 50 -1.04 -22.92 21.45
CA ARG A 50 -0.11 -21.79 21.57
C ARG A 50 -0.50 -20.62 20.68
N ARG A 51 -0.95 -20.86 19.45
CA ARG A 51 -1.45 -19.82 18.53
C ARG A 51 -2.70 -19.15 19.07
N ARG A 52 -3.67 -19.91 19.58
CA ARG A 52 -4.90 -19.38 20.19
C ARG A 52 -4.60 -18.54 21.43
N ARG A 53 -3.67 -18.97 22.28
CA ARG A 53 -3.26 -18.20 23.47
C ARG A 53 -2.60 -16.87 23.08
N ARG A 54 -1.65 -16.88 22.14
CA ARG A 54 -1.01 -15.65 21.64
C ARG A 54 -2.01 -14.70 20.97
N GLN A 55 -2.99 -15.24 20.25
CA GLN A 55 -4.07 -14.45 19.67
C GLN A 55 -4.89 -13.77 20.77
N ARG A 56 -5.35 -14.52 21.78
CA ARG A 56 -6.10 -13.97 22.93
C ARG A 56 -5.31 -12.90 23.70
N GLU A 57 -4.05 -13.16 23.99
CA GLU A 57 -3.17 -12.18 24.66
C GLU A 57 -2.99 -10.90 23.82
N SER A 58 -2.94 -11.03 22.49
CA SER A 58 -2.88 -9.87 21.59
C SER A 58 -4.19 -9.12 21.50
N ASP A 59 -5.32 -9.82 21.49
CA ASP A 59 -6.66 -9.22 21.46
C ASP A 59 -6.94 -8.49 22.79
N ASP A 60 -6.57 -9.08 23.92
CA ASP A 60 -6.66 -8.45 25.26
C ASP A 60 -5.80 -7.18 25.37
N CYS A 61 -4.60 -7.19 24.77
CA CYS A 61 -3.73 -6.01 24.73
C CYS A 61 -4.37 -4.88 23.91
N PHE A 62 -5.05 -5.21 22.81
CA PHE A 62 -5.72 -4.24 21.95
C PHE A 62 -6.93 -3.58 22.64
N GLU A 63 -7.72 -4.36 23.37
CA GLU A 63 -8.89 -3.85 24.09
C GLU A 63 -8.52 -2.91 25.24
N ARG A 64 -7.33 -3.08 25.84
CA ARG A 64 -6.86 -2.27 26.98
C ARG A 64 -5.98 -1.09 26.57
N ALA A 65 -5.57 -1.00 25.32
CA ALA A 65 -4.66 0.04 24.85
C ALA A 65 -5.32 1.41 24.92
N GLN A 66 -4.58 2.39 25.44
CA GLN A 66 -4.99 3.79 25.47
C GLN A 66 -4.99 4.39 24.06
N PRO A 67 -5.77 5.45 23.79
CA PRO A 67 -5.70 6.17 22.52
C PRO A 67 -4.28 6.69 22.26
N PHE A 68 -3.84 6.61 21.02
CA PHE A 68 -2.57 7.18 20.59
C PHE A 68 -2.70 8.72 20.47
N GLU A 69 -1.67 9.44 20.93
CA GLU A 69 -1.58 10.90 20.81
C GLU A 69 -0.24 11.29 20.17
N TYR A 70 -0.29 12.20 19.18
CA TYR A 70 0.90 12.76 18.57
C TYR A 70 1.58 13.74 19.52
N LYS A 71 2.88 13.53 19.78
CA LYS A 71 3.64 14.35 20.74
C LYS A 71 4.31 15.58 20.11
N THR A 72 4.51 15.59 18.79
CA THR A 72 5.22 16.65 18.06
C THR A 72 4.69 16.75 16.63
N ALA A 73 4.57 17.97 16.11
CA ALA A 73 4.27 18.19 14.70
C ALA A 73 5.49 17.80 13.86
N ALA A 74 5.25 17.08 12.77
CA ALA A 74 6.27 16.90 11.73
C ALA A 74 6.51 18.26 11.05
N ASP A 75 7.72 18.81 11.15
CA ASP A 75 8.09 20.05 10.47
C ASP A 75 8.35 19.80 8.97
N CYS A 76 8.53 20.86 8.17
CA CYS A 76 8.72 20.75 6.72
C CYS A 76 9.88 19.83 6.29
N ASP A 77 10.86 19.58 7.17
CA ASP A 77 12.09 18.85 6.85
C ASP A 77 12.12 17.42 7.42
N VAL A 78 11.12 17.06 8.22
CA VAL A 78 11.01 15.75 8.89
C VAL A 78 9.64 15.15 8.63
N PHE A 79 9.60 13.87 8.32
CA PHE A 79 8.36 13.11 8.16
C PHE A 79 8.44 11.82 8.98
N ARG A 80 7.28 11.21 9.22
CA ARG A 80 7.20 9.94 9.97
C ARG A 80 7.15 8.76 9.03
N LEU A 81 7.72 7.64 9.46
CA LEU A 81 7.62 6.34 8.83
C LEU A 81 7.06 5.35 9.83
N ALA A 82 6.16 4.49 9.36
CA ALA A 82 5.61 3.40 10.13
C ALA A 82 6.36 2.10 9.81
N THR A 83 6.88 1.43 10.82
CA THR A 83 7.38 0.05 10.71
C THR A 83 6.20 -0.88 10.92
N LEU A 84 5.67 -1.47 9.85
CA LEU A 84 4.63 -2.50 9.90
C LEU A 84 5.25 -3.81 10.38
N GLU A 85 4.85 -4.29 11.55
CA GLU A 85 5.39 -5.50 12.16
C GLU A 85 4.89 -6.78 11.47
N PRO A 86 5.66 -7.89 11.54
CA PRO A 86 5.26 -9.16 10.98
C PRO A 86 3.97 -9.70 11.59
N GLY A 87 3.21 -10.46 10.81
CA GLY A 87 2.00 -11.10 11.32
C GLY A 87 1.22 -11.87 10.26
N THR A 88 0.25 -12.67 10.72
CA THR A 88 -0.51 -13.58 9.86
C THR A 88 -2.01 -13.45 10.10
N GLY A 89 -2.77 -13.54 9.00
CA GLY A 89 -4.24 -13.57 9.05
C GLY A 89 -4.82 -12.40 9.82
N LEU A 90 -5.70 -12.71 10.78
CA LEU A 90 -6.46 -11.74 11.57
C LEU A 90 -5.74 -11.24 12.84
N GLN A 91 -4.46 -11.59 13.03
CA GLN A 91 -3.67 -11.04 14.14
C GLN A 91 -3.74 -9.50 14.12
N PRO A 92 -3.86 -8.83 15.28
CA PRO A 92 -3.85 -7.38 15.36
C PRO A 92 -2.67 -6.80 14.59
N VAL A 93 -2.94 -5.75 13.81
CA VAL A 93 -1.88 -5.04 13.08
C VAL A 93 -1.16 -4.15 14.07
N ARG A 94 0.17 -4.22 14.05
CA ARG A 94 1.05 -3.44 14.91
C ARG A 94 2.01 -2.65 14.05
N CYS A 95 2.18 -1.40 14.40
CA CYS A 95 3.13 -0.50 13.77
C CYS A 95 3.91 0.24 14.87
N SER A 96 5.15 0.61 14.56
CA SER A 96 5.90 1.59 15.36
C SER A 96 6.25 2.81 14.52
N LEU A 97 6.19 4.01 15.10
CA LEU A 97 6.55 5.24 14.41
C LEU A 97 8.01 5.59 14.61
N SER A 98 8.61 6.11 13.56
CA SER A 98 9.96 6.67 13.59
C SER A 98 10.05 7.90 12.69
N TRP A 99 10.98 8.80 12.99
CA TRP A 99 11.20 10.03 12.24
C TRP A 99 12.25 9.84 11.16
N GLU A 100 12.10 10.50 10.02
CA GLU A 100 13.05 10.52 8.90
C GLU A 100 13.17 11.93 8.34
N SER A 101 14.34 12.29 7.81
CA SER A 101 14.52 13.58 7.13
C SER A 101 14.04 13.51 5.69
N SER A 102 13.24 14.50 5.27
CA SER A 102 12.81 14.63 3.87
C SER A 102 13.99 14.98 2.95
N ARG A 103 14.93 15.82 3.41
CA ARG A 103 16.08 16.29 2.61
C ARG A 103 17.13 15.21 2.34
N ALA A 104 17.37 14.35 3.32
CA ALA A 104 18.41 13.33 3.25
C ALA A 104 17.94 12.04 3.96
N PRO A 105 16.98 11.31 3.37
CA PRO A 105 16.48 10.08 3.97
C PRO A 105 17.60 9.05 4.05
N THR A 106 17.76 8.47 5.23
CA THR A 106 18.80 7.47 5.49
C THR A 106 18.30 6.04 5.30
N ARG A 107 16.99 5.82 5.49
CA ARG A 107 16.36 4.50 5.41
C ARG A 107 15.54 4.38 4.14
N SER A 108 15.68 3.22 3.51
CA SER A 108 14.87 2.85 2.35
C SER A 108 13.46 2.46 2.81
N HIS A 109 12.45 3.25 2.43
CA HIS A 109 11.04 3.02 2.76
C HIS A 109 10.19 2.68 1.54
N CYS A 110 9.04 2.07 1.81
CA CYS A 110 7.95 1.92 0.84
C CYS A 110 6.91 3.03 1.05
N CYS A 111 6.01 3.23 0.08
CA CYS A 111 4.83 4.07 0.27
C CYS A 111 3.55 3.28 -0.01
N LEU A 112 2.48 3.60 0.72
CA LEU A 112 1.14 3.05 0.46
C LEU A 112 0.23 4.11 -0.17
N SER A 113 -0.26 3.82 -1.37
CA SER A 113 -1.29 4.59 -2.04
C SER A 113 -2.62 3.82 -2.04
N TYR A 114 -3.62 4.34 -1.33
CA TYR A 114 -4.92 3.69 -1.17
C TYR A 114 -6.04 4.72 -1.04
N ALA A 115 -7.26 4.38 -1.44
CA ALA A 115 -8.40 5.28 -1.25
C ALA A 115 -8.88 5.28 0.21
N TRP A 116 -9.09 6.45 0.79
CA TRP A 116 -9.60 6.57 2.16
C TRP A 116 -11.07 6.13 2.27
N GLU A 117 -11.83 6.25 1.19
CA GLU A 117 -13.26 5.95 1.18
C GLU A 117 -13.52 4.49 0.77
N SER A 118 -14.33 3.80 1.59
CA SER A 118 -15.08 2.62 1.18
C SER A 118 -16.56 3.02 1.15
N VAL A 119 -16.99 3.64 0.05
CA VAL A 119 -18.42 3.91 -0.15
C VAL A 119 -19.08 2.61 -0.56
N SER A 120 -19.80 1.96 0.36
CA SER A 120 -20.75 0.91 -0.01
C SER A 120 -21.90 1.56 -0.78
N ARG A 121 -21.84 1.46 -2.13
CA ARG A 121 -22.84 2.00 -3.07
C ARG A 121 -24.28 1.55 -2.76
N ASP A 122 -24.44 0.45 -2.02
CA ASP A 122 -25.74 -0.19 -1.77
C ASP A 122 -26.52 0.39 -0.57
N THR A 123 -25.88 1.17 0.32
CA THR A 123 -26.54 1.70 1.52
C THR A 123 -26.55 3.22 1.63
N GLY A 124 -25.85 3.93 0.73
CA GLY A 124 -25.73 5.40 0.79
C GLY A 124 -25.10 5.93 2.09
N GLN A 125 -24.63 5.03 2.96
CA GLN A 125 -23.92 5.34 4.19
C GLN A 125 -22.43 5.25 3.89
N SER A 126 -21.70 6.34 4.13
CA SER A 126 -20.26 6.29 4.30
C SER A 126 -19.99 5.45 5.55
N ALA A 127 -19.90 4.14 5.38
CA ALA A 127 -19.49 3.25 6.44
C ALA A 127 -17.98 3.37 6.59
N HIS A 128 -17.51 4.49 7.14
CA HIS A 128 -16.25 4.53 7.86
C HIS A 128 -16.40 3.59 9.07
N ARG A 129 -16.40 2.28 8.84
CA ARG A 129 -16.26 1.32 9.94
C ARG A 129 -14.88 1.60 10.51
N ALA A 130 -14.90 2.23 11.68
CA ALA A 130 -13.70 2.56 12.42
C ALA A 130 -13.01 1.24 12.78
N ALA A 131 -11.90 0.98 12.11
CA ALA A 131 -10.95 -0.03 12.49
C ALA A 131 -9.90 0.61 13.40
N ALA A 132 -9.10 -0.19 14.09
CA ALA A 132 -7.94 0.32 14.79
C ALA A 132 -6.78 -0.67 14.71
N ILE A 133 -5.58 -0.13 14.86
CA ILE A 133 -4.32 -0.86 14.94
C ILE A 133 -3.62 -0.51 16.27
N LEU A 134 -2.56 -1.23 16.60
CA LEU A 134 -1.63 -0.80 17.65
C LEU A 134 -0.51 0.02 17.03
N LEU A 135 -0.37 1.27 17.43
CA LEU A 135 0.71 2.16 17.03
C LEU A 135 1.54 2.49 18.27
N ASP A 136 2.80 2.07 18.31
CA ASP A 136 3.68 2.17 19.49
C ASP A 136 3.05 1.61 20.79
N GLY A 137 2.18 0.59 20.64
CA GLY A 137 1.43 -0.03 21.74
C GLY A 137 0.12 0.66 22.12
N TYR A 138 -0.23 1.78 21.49
CA TYR A 138 -1.48 2.52 21.70
C TYR A 138 -2.51 2.21 20.61
N LYS A 139 -3.78 2.38 20.92
CA LYS A 139 -4.88 2.20 19.96
C LYS A 139 -4.93 3.38 19.02
N PHE A 140 -4.71 3.14 17.73
CA PHE A 140 -4.76 4.16 16.69
C PHE A 140 -5.91 3.87 15.70
N PRO A 141 -6.85 4.80 15.49
CA PRO A 141 -7.97 4.59 14.58
C PRO A 141 -7.51 4.63 13.12
N VAL A 142 -8.02 3.69 12.31
CA VAL A 142 -7.77 3.62 10.87
C VAL A 142 -9.05 3.32 10.12
N THR A 143 -9.08 3.60 8.82
CA THR A 143 -10.17 3.10 7.97
C THR A 143 -10.11 1.57 7.84
N GLU A 144 -11.26 0.93 7.65
CA GLU A 144 -11.32 -0.50 7.33
C GLU A 144 -10.51 -0.84 6.06
N ASN A 145 -10.53 0.05 5.07
CA ASN A 145 -9.74 -0.13 3.85
C ASN A 145 -8.23 -0.14 4.13
N LEU A 146 -7.74 0.77 4.98
CA LEU A 146 -6.35 0.77 5.39
C LEU A 146 -6.00 -0.50 6.19
N LEU A 147 -6.86 -0.92 7.12
CA LEU A 147 -6.63 -2.15 7.88
C LEU A 147 -6.48 -3.36 6.95
N ASN A 148 -7.33 -3.47 5.93
CA ASN A 148 -7.27 -4.54 4.94
C ASN A 148 -5.99 -4.45 4.09
N ALA A 149 -5.59 -3.24 3.68
CA ALA A 149 -4.32 -3.03 2.98
C ALA A 149 -3.13 -3.52 3.83
N LEU A 150 -3.05 -3.09 5.10
CA LEU A 150 -1.96 -3.48 6.00
C LEU A 150 -1.91 -4.98 6.23
N ARG A 151 -3.07 -5.64 6.39
CA ARG A 151 -3.12 -7.11 6.54
C ARG A 151 -2.60 -7.85 5.32
N ASN A 152 -2.87 -7.34 4.12
CA ASN A 152 -2.42 -7.97 2.87
C ASN A 152 -0.94 -7.70 2.58
N LEU A 153 -0.44 -6.51 2.93
CA LEU A 153 0.97 -6.13 2.75
C LEU A 153 1.89 -6.74 3.82
N ARG A 154 1.36 -7.01 5.01
CA ARG A 154 2.13 -7.57 6.14
C ARG A 154 2.73 -8.94 5.79
N ASP A 155 4.05 -9.06 5.92
CA ASP A 155 4.76 -10.32 5.79
C ASP A 155 4.72 -11.12 7.12
N PRO A 156 4.70 -12.46 7.11
CA PRO A 156 4.72 -13.25 8.34
C PRO A 156 6.03 -13.20 9.15
N LYS A 157 7.13 -12.73 8.55
CA LYS A 157 8.49 -12.84 9.10
C LYS A 157 9.25 -11.53 9.12
N THR A 158 9.06 -10.66 8.14
CA THR A 158 9.81 -9.41 8.00
C THR A 158 8.94 -8.20 8.24
N ASP A 159 9.51 -7.18 8.86
CA ASP A 159 8.93 -5.87 8.97
C ASP A 159 9.02 -5.10 7.64
N ILE A 160 8.15 -4.12 7.49
CA ILE A 160 8.13 -3.22 6.33
C ILE A 160 8.12 -1.80 6.83
N LEU A 161 9.16 -1.04 6.50
CA LEU A 161 9.19 0.40 6.71
C LEU A 161 8.37 1.07 5.61
N ILE A 162 7.24 1.68 5.97
CA ILE A 162 6.26 2.19 5.02
C ILE A 162 5.73 3.56 5.45
N TRP A 163 5.57 4.45 4.47
CA TRP A 163 4.88 5.71 4.63
C TRP A 163 3.39 5.55 4.27
N ILE A 164 2.52 6.02 5.17
CA ILE A 164 1.06 5.92 5.05
C ILE A 164 0.48 7.22 5.57
N ASP A 165 -0.19 8.00 4.71
CA ASP A 165 -0.74 9.33 5.04
C ASP A 165 -1.58 9.35 6.33
N GLN A 166 -2.50 8.40 6.54
CA GLN A 166 -3.34 8.36 7.73
C GLN A 166 -2.58 8.09 9.04
N ILE A 167 -1.39 7.47 8.99
CA ILE A 167 -0.59 7.09 10.17
C ILE A 167 0.63 8.02 10.36
N CYS A 168 1.23 8.44 9.26
CA CYS A 168 2.47 9.22 9.25
C CYS A 168 2.24 10.73 9.29
N ILE A 169 0.99 11.18 9.17
CA ILE A 169 0.58 12.57 9.30
C ILE A 169 -0.44 12.67 10.43
N ASN A 170 -0.31 13.70 11.27
CA ASN A 170 -1.32 14.04 12.26
C ASN A 170 -2.49 14.72 11.54
N GLN A 171 -3.57 13.97 11.33
CA GLN A 171 -4.71 14.44 10.55
C GLN A 171 -5.55 15.50 11.27
N ASP A 172 -5.40 15.59 12.59
CA ASP A 172 -6.07 16.57 13.44
C ASP A 172 -5.29 17.90 13.51
N ASP A 173 -4.05 17.93 13.04
CA ASP A 173 -3.23 19.13 12.92
C ASP A 173 -3.25 19.63 11.46
N HIS A 174 -4.00 20.71 11.24
CA HIS A 174 -4.14 21.29 9.90
C HIS A 174 -2.85 21.87 9.33
N GLU A 175 -1.98 22.41 10.18
CA GLU A 175 -0.71 23.00 9.75
C GLU A 175 0.26 21.90 9.33
N GLU A 176 0.41 20.87 10.18
CA GLU A 176 1.21 19.70 9.84
C GLU A 176 0.70 19.04 8.55
N ARG A 177 -0.62 18.84 8.44
CA ARG A 177 -1.21 18.22 7.25
C ARG A 177 -0.89 19.00 5.98
N ALA A 178 -0.98 20.34 6.01
CA ALA A 178 -0.65 21.16 4.85
C ALA A 178 0.84 21.01 4.47
N GLN A 179 1.75 21.11 5.45
CA GLN A 179 3.19 20.95 5.24
C GLN A 179 3.54 19.55 4.68
N GLN A 180 2.93 18.49 5.23
CA GLN A 180 3.18 17.12 4.78
C GLN A 180 2.62 16.84 3.38
N VAL A 181 1.49 17.47 3.01
CA VAL A 181 0.95 17.40 1.65
C VAL A 181 1.91 18.05 0.65
N ASP A 182 2.54 19.18 1.02
CA ASP A 182 3.50 19.86 0.15
C ASP A 182 4.74 19.01 -0.15
N ILE A 183 5.24 18.26 0.84
CA ILE A 183 6.40 17.36 0.66
C ILE A 183 6.03 15.95 0.20
N MET A 184 4.75 15.61 0.08
CA MET A 184 4.28 14.25 -0.24
C MET A 184 4.89 13.71 -1.53
N LYS A 185 4.95 14.54 -2.58
CA LYS A 185 5.57 14.18 -3.87
C LYS A 185 7.03 13.74 -3.68
N HIS A 186 7.76 14.40 -2.79
CA HIS A 186 9.14 14.06 -2.48
C HIS A 186 9.26 12.71 -1.78
N ILE A 187 8.40 12.46 -0.79
CA ILE A 187 8.37 11.19 -0.03
C ILE A 187 8.09 10.00 -0.97
N TYR A 188 7.14 10.14 -1.91
CA TYR A 188 6.85 9.10 -2.90
C TYR A 188 8.00 8.92 -3.90
N ASN A 189 8.64 10.00 -4.36
CA ASN A 189 9.77 9.91 -5.30
C ASN A 189 11.00 9.24 -4.70
N GLN A 190 11.21 9.35 -3.38
CA GLN A 190 12.31 8.72 -2.66
C GLN A 190 12.00 7.28 -2.23
N ALA A 191 10.75 6.82 -2.37
CA ALA A 191 10.37 5.48 -1.97
C ALA A 191 11.06 4.43 -2.85
N ARG A 192 11.51 3.34 -2.21
CA ARG A 192 12.03 2.17 -2.93
C ARG A 192 10.96 1.52 -3.79
N GLU A 193 9.75 1.45 -3.27
CA GLU A 193 8.62 0.77 -3.89
C GLU A 193 7.31 1.40 -3.42
N ILE A 194 6.36 1.53 -4.33
CA ILE A 194 5.04 2.09 -4.03
C ILE A 194 3.98 1.01 -4.22
N PHE A 195 3.23 0.73 -3.14
CA PHE A 195 2.10 -0.18 -3.17
C PHE A 195 0.81 0.59 -3.47
N ILE A 196 0.15 0.28 -4.57
CA ILE A 196 -1.19 0.76 -4.88
C ILE A 196 -2.20 -0.28 -4.39
N TRP A 197 -2.93 0.02 -3.33
CA TRP A 197 -4.00 -0.84 -2.83
C TRP A 197 -5.34 -0.45 -3.46
N LEU A 198 -5.87 -1.37 -4.27
CA LEU A 198 -7.16 -1.20 -4.95
C LEU A 198 -8.35 -1.70 -4.13
N GLY A 199 -8.13 -2.29 -2.95
CA GLY A 199 -9.18 -2.96 -2.16
C GLY A 199 -9.18 -4.48 -2.33
N GLU A 200 -10.10 -5.12 -1.61
CA GLU A 200 -10.29 -6.58 -1.67
C GLU A 200 -10.67 -7.08 -3.07
N ALA A 201 -10.56 -8.40 -3.27
CA ALA A 201 -10.95 -9.05 -4.51
C ALA A 201 -12.46 -8.88 -4.76
N ALA A 202 -12.81 -8.28 -5.90
CA ALA A 202 -14.19 -8.01 -6.29
C ALA A 202 -14.30 -7.85 -7.81
N ASN A 203 -15.50 -8.04 -8.37
CA ASN A 203 -15.76 -7.86 -9.81
C ASN A 203 -14.80 -8.67 -10.72
N ARG A 204 -14.44 -9.90 -10.30
CA ARG A 204 -13.49 -10.79 -10.98
C ARG A 204 -12.07 -10.22 -11.13
N SER A 205 -11.67 -9.28 -10.26
CA SER A 205 -10.32 -8.72 -10.23
C SER A 205 -9.22 -9.80 -10.17
N ASP A 206 -9.44 -10.88 -9.42
CA ASP A 206 -8.45 -11.97 -9.33
C ASP A 206 -8.21 -12.68 -10.66
N GLU A 207 -9.28 -12.88 -11.43
CA GLU A 207 -9.20 -13.47 -12.77
C GLU A 207 -8.50 -12.51 -13.73
N LEU A 208 -8.81 -11.21 -13.64
CA LEU A 208 -8.15 -10.17 -14.42
C LEU A 208 -6.64 -10.12 -14.15
N PHE A 209 -6.23 -10.15 -12.89
CA PHE A 209 -4.81 -10.12 -12.51
C PHE A 209 -4.10 -11.41 -12.96
N ARG A 210 -4.74 -12.58 -12.81
CA ARG A 210 -4.22 -13.84 -13.36
C ARG A 210 -4.09 -13.80 -14.88
N TYR A 211 -5.07 -13.22 -15.57
CA TYR A 211 -5.05 -13.08 -17.02
C TYR A 211 -3.91 -12.15 -17.48
N ALA A 212 -3.76 -10.97 -16.86
CA ALA A 212 -2.69 -10.01 -17.15
C ALA A 212 -1.29 -10.63 -16.97
N LYS A 213 -1.07 -11.39 -15.88
CA LYS A 213 0.18 -12.12 -15.65
C LYS A 213 0.50 -13.13 -16.75
N LYS A 214 -0.50 -13.86 -17.26
CA LYS A 214 -0.30 -14.88 -18.30
C LYS A 214 -0.03 -14.29 -19.68
N LEU A 215 -0.65 -13.15 -20.03
CA LEU A 215 -0.41 -12.48 -21.31
C LEU A 215 1.07 -12.15 -21.54
N ARG A 216 1.79 -11.74 -20.50
CA ARG A 216 3.23 -11.44 -20.61
C ARG A 216 4.12 -12.69 -20.70
N SER A 217 3.64 -13.85 -20.23
CA SER A 217 4.43 -15.09 -20.17
C SER A 217 4.59 -15.81 -21.51
N LYS A 218 4.05 -15.29 -22.63
CA LYS A 218 4.03 -15.94 -23.97
C LYS A 218 3.47 -17.37 -23.99
N SER A 219 2.79 -17.79 -22.92
CA SER A 219 2.10 -19.06 -22.83
C SER A 219 0.79 -18.93 -23.60
N VAL A 220 0.44 -19.93 -24.41
CA VAL A 220 -0.84 -20.01 -25.12
C VAL A 220 -1.95 -19.92 -24.07
N ALA A 221 -2.52 -18.73 -23.94
CA ALA A 221 -3.58 -18.49 -22.98
C ALA A 221 -4.77 -19.34 -23.40
N ASN A 222 -4.99 -20.48 -22.73
CA ASN A 222 -6.35 -20.99 -22.57
C ASN A 222 -7.16 -19.77 -22.10
N ARG A 223 -8.16 -19.36 -22.89
CA ARG A 223 -8.96 -18.15 -22.63
C ARG A 223 -9.53 -18.25 -21.21
N ILE A 224 -8.86 -17.59 -20.25
CA ILE A 224 -9.32 -17.55 -18.86
C ILE A 224 -10.65 -16.79 -18.80
N MET A 225 -10.81 -15.80 -19.70
CA MET A 225 -12.02 -15.01 -19.86
C MET A 225 -12.36 -14.82 -21.33
N SER A 226 -13.65 -14.69 -21.61
CA SER A 226 -14.17 -14.16 -22.87
C SER A 226 -13.97 -12.62 -22.95
N LEU A 227 -14.07 -12.05 -24.15
CA LEU A 227 -13.91 -10.60 -24.34
C LEU A 227 -14.93 -9.75 -23.56
N PRO A 228 -16.24 -10.11 -23.49
CA PRO A 228 -17.20 -9.37 -22.68
C PRO A 228 -16.87 -9.40 -21.19
N GLU A 229 -16.40 -10.54 -20.69
CA GLU A 229 -16.00 -10.70 -19.28
C GLU A 229 -14.76 -9.88 -18.94
N LEU A 230 -13.77 -9.88 -19.84
CA LEU A 230 -12.58 -9.05 -19.71
C LEU A 230 -12.93 -7.57 -19.68
N LYS A 231 -13.78 -7.10 -20.61
CA LYS A 231 -14.25 -5.71 -20.66
C LYS A 231 -14.95 -5.32 -19.35
N LYS A 232 -15.84 -6.18 -18.84
CA LYS A 232 -16.54 -5.96 -17.58
C LYS A 232 -15.59 -5.91 -16.38
N ALA A 233 -14.59 -6.80 -16.33
CA ALA A 233 -13.60 -6.82 -15.26
C ALA A 233 -12.71 -5.57 -15.27
N ILE A 234 -12.25 -5.12 -16.44
CA ILE A 234 -11.49 -3.87 -16.60
C ILE A 234 -12.32 -2.67 -16.16
N GLN A 235 -13.58 -2.58 -16.63
CA GLN A 235 -14.49 -1.51 -16.23
C GLN A 235 -14.68 -1.48 -14.71
N GLY A 236 -14.96 -2.65 -14.10
CA GLY A 236 -15.10 -2.76 -12.65
C GLY A 236 -13.83 -2.43 -11.87
N LEU A 237 -12.65 -2.56 -12.48
CA LEU A 237 -11.37 -2.14 -11.90
C LEU A 237 -11.23 -0.60 -11.92
N LEU A 238 -11.49 0.03 -13.07
CA LEU A 238 -11.37 1.48 -13.26
C LEU A 238 -12.43 2.27 -12.48
N GLU A 239 -13.56 1.66 -12.15
CA GLU A 239 -14.58 2.24 -11.29
C GLU A 239 -14.22 2.22 -9.78
N ARG A 240 -13.11 1.58 -9.39
CA ARG A 240 -12.69 1.53 -7.98
C ARG A 240 -12.30 2.92 -7.48
N PRO A 241 -12.57 3.25 -6.19
CA PRO A 241 -12.35 4.59 -5.65
C PRO A 241 -10.95 5.16 -5.87
N TRP A 242 -9.92 4.31 -5.89
CA TRP A 242 -8.54 4.73 -6.11
C TRP A 242 -8.35 5.44 -7.47
N PHE A 243 -8.96 4.94 -8.56
CA PHE A 243 -8.84 5.55 -9.90
C PHE A 243 -9.60 6.87 -10.04
N GLN A 244 -10.50 7.18 -9.11
CA GLN A 244 -11.31 8.41 -9.12
C GLN A 244 -10.62 9.55 -8.34
N ARG A 245 -9.44 9.32 -7.77
CA ARG A 245 -8.72 10.30 -6.96
C ARG A 245 -7.95 11.28 -7.84
N VAL A 246 -8.09 12.56 -7.53
CA VAL A 246 -7.38 13.66 -8.21
C VAL A 246 -5.89 13.72 -7.82
N TRP A 247 -5.53 13.28 -6.61
CA TRP A 247 -4.28 13.68 -5.96
C TRP A 247 -3.06 12.75 -6.17
N VAL A 248 -3.13 11.68 -6.98
CA VAL A 248 -2.06 10.66 -6.98
C VAL A 248 -1.67 10.10 -8.35
N ILE A 249 -2.42 10.36 -9.42
CA ILE A 249 -2.38 9.47 -10.59
C ILE A 249 -1.19 9.69 -11.56
N PRO A 250 -0.73 10.91 -11.90
CA PRO A 250 0.30 11.01 -12.94
C PRO A 250 1.72 10.68 -12.47
N GLU A 251 2.10 11.05 -11.24
CA GLU A 251 3.51 11.07 -10.80
C GLU A 251 3.94 9.78 -10.08
N VAL A 252 3.02 9.12 -9.36
CA VAL A 252 3.27 7.81 -8.72
C VAL A 252 3.31 6.66 -9.74
N ALA A 253 2.56 6.79 -10.83
CA ALA A 253 2.59 5.85 -11.95
C ALA A 253 3.91 5.88 -12.75
N LEU A 254 4.72 6.93 -12.57
CA LEU A 254 6.03 7.12 -13.23
C LEU A 254 7.22 6.67 -12.35
N SER A 255 6.97 6.25 -11.10
CA SER A 255 8.03 5.68 -10.27
C SER A 255 8.48 4.32 -10.83
N LYS A 256 9.79 4.02 -10.76
CA LYS A 256 10.39 2.83 -11.38
C LYS A 256 9.91 1.50 -10.76
N HIS A 257 9.30 1.53 -9.57
CA HIS A 257 8.93 0.34 -8.80
C HIS A 257 7.55 0.50 -8.15
N THR A 258 6.50 0.47 -8.97
CA THR A 258 5.11 0.53 -8.51
C THR A 258 4.44 -0.84 -8.62
N GLU A 259 3.90 -1.33 -7.51
CA GLU A 259 3.19 -2.60 -7.41
C GLU A 259 1.71 -2.37 -7.08
N VAL A 260 0.83 -2.94 -7.90
CA VAL A 260 -0.62 -2.90 -7.70
C VAL A 260 -1.06 -4.14 -6.96
N VAL A 261 -1.77 -3.90 -5.87
CA VAL A 261 -2.29 -4.92 -4.96
C VAL A 261 -3.81 -4.85 -4.95
N CYS A 262 -4.45 -5.99 -5.18
CA CYS A 262 -5.90 -6.14 -5.16
C CYS A 262 -6.24 -7.47 -4.49
N GLY A 263 -6.80 -7.42 -3.29
CA GLY A 263 -6.93 -8.61 -2.43
C GLY A 263 -5.58 -9.30 -2.25
N SER A 264 -5.52 -10.61 -2.56
CA SER A 264 -4.28 -11.40 -2.50
C SER A 264 -3.40 -11.31 -3.76
N GLN A 265 -3.83 -10.56 -4.78
CA GLN A 265 -3.12 -10.48 -6.05
C GLN A 265 -2.22 -9.26 -6.13
N HIS A 266 -1.01 -9.52 -6.62
CA HIS A 266 0.09 -8.59 -6.78
C HIS A 266 0.52 -8.52 -8.24
N ILE A 267 0.65 -7.33 -8.83
CA ILE A 267 1.12 -7.14 -10.20
C ILE A 267 1.85 -5.81 -10.35
N SER A 268 2.97 -5.77 -11.07
CA SER A 268 3.64 -4.48 -11.37
C SER A 268 2.71 -3.57 -12.18
N TRP A 269 2.77 -2.26 -11.96
CA TRP A 269 1.99 -1.27 -12.71
C TRP A 269 2.14 -1.46 -14.24
N GLU A 270 3.38 -1.62 -14.73
CA GLU A 270 3.70 -1.88 -16.15
C GLU A 270 3.05 -3.15 -16.74
N ALA A 271 2.66 -4.10 -15.90
CA ALA A 271 2.01 -5.33 -16.37
C ALA A 271 0.48 -5.23 -16.32
N LEU A 272 -0.05 -4.23 -15.62
CA LEU A 272 -1.48 -3.96 -15.54
C LEU A 272 -1.96 -3.05 -16.68
N VAL A 273 -1.15 -2.05 -17.05
CA VAL A 273 -1.45 -1.08 -18.12
C VAL A 273 -1.01 -1.55 -19.50
#